data_AF-A0A1B8TI44-F1
#
_entry.id   AF-A0A1B8TI44-F1
#
_cell.length_a   1.000
_cell.length_b   1.000
_cell.length_c   1.000
_cell.angle_alpha   90.00
_cell.angle_beta   90.00
_cell.angle_gamma   90.00
#
_symmetry.space_group_name_H-M   'P 1'
#
loop_
_entity.id
_entity.type
_entity.pdbx_description
1 polymer ?
#
loop_
_entity_poly.entity_id
_entity_poly.type
_entity_poly.pdbx_seq_one_letter_code
_entity_poly.pdbx_strand_id
1 'polypeptide(L)'
;MKIVAVALLALLPMLAQAEQVFIQPSAPVQAGQMVDADTVRAVLYPGRSCSLPLPDASRMHHAMVSTSGLREARCWASPLGDSITTISASGNQSSLPRSELVPARTASGLRFEVLGAPGQSPLDTPSL
;
A
#
# COMPACT_ATOMS: atom_id res chain seq x y z
N MET A 1 13.35 35.95 38.74
CA MET A 1 13.69 35.63 37.35
C MET A 1 12.66 34.64 36.82
N LYS A 2 11.89 35.04 35.81
CA LYS A 2 10.95 34.19 35.05
C LYS A 2 11.73 33.52 33.92
N ILE A 3 11.87 32.20 33.93
CA ILE A 3 12.20 31.39 32.74
C ILE A 3 11.29 30.15 32.84
N VAL A 4 10.08 30.28 32.31
CA VAL A 4 9.62 29.64 31.06
C VAL A 4 9.43 28.13 31.24
N ALA A 5 8.19 27.80 31.57
CA ALA A 5 7.60 26.49 31.35
C ALA A 5 7.41 26.28 29.84
N VAL A 6 8.31 25.58 29.15
CA VAL A 6 8.02 24.94 27.85
C VAL A 6 8.97 23.76 27.67
N ALA A 7 8.65 22.61 28.27
CA ALA A 7 9.26 21.33 27.93
C ALA A 7 8.23 20.20 28.02
N LEU A 8 6.99 20.47 27.60
CA LEU A 8 6.05 19.46 27.15
C LEU A 8 5.96 19.63 25.63
N LEU A 9 5.94 18.54 24.85
CA LEU A 9 5.75 18.46 23.37
C LEU A 9 6.94 18.14 22.45
N ALA A 10 8.14 17.85 22.95
CA ALA A 10 9.24 17.39 22.06
C ALA A 10 9.37 15.87 21.90
N LEU A 11 8.41 15.09 22.46
CA LEU A 11 8.33 13.64 22.31
C LEU A 11 7.04 13.27 21.56
N LEU A 12 6.79 13.90 20.41
CA LEU A 12 6.05 13.20 19.36
C LEU A 12 6.99 12.06 18.96
N PRO A 13 6.75 10.79 19.36
CA PRO A 13 7.54 9.72 18.81
C PRO A 13 7.39 9.86 17.30
N MET A 14 8.49 9.69 16.57
CA MET A 14 8.47 9.61 15.12
C MET A 14 7.40 8.58 14.75
N LEU A 15 6.19 9.07 14.48
CA LEU A 15 5.04 8.27 14.13
C LEU A 15 5.50 7.61 12.84
N ALA A 16 5.73 6.30 12.88
CA ALA A 16 5.69 5.49 11.70
C ALA A 16 4.33 5.79 11.07
N GLN A 17 4.30 6.75 10.14
CA GLN A 17 3.06 7.27 9.61
C GLN A 17 2.38 6.10 8.94
N ALA A 18 1.17 5.78 9.42
CA ALA A 18 0.39 4.71 8.85
C ALA A 18 0.09 5.10 7.39
N GLU A 19 0.77 4.43 6.46
CA GLU A 19 0.62 4.66 5.04
C GLU A 19 -0.63 3.93 4.55
N GLN A 20 -1.47 4.62 3.78
CA GLN A 20 -2.60 3.98 3.12
C GLN A 20 -2.11 3.13 1.95
N VAL A 21 -2.62 1.91 1.87
CA VAL A 21 -2.26 0.90 0.86
C VAL A 21 -3.50 0.16 0.40
N PHE A 22 -3.38 -0.58 -0.70
CA PHE A 22 -4.38 -1.55 -1.12
C PHE A 22 -3.77 -2.93 -1.05
N ILE A 23 -4.45 -3.85 -0.40
CA ILE A 23 -3.99 -5.22 -0.25
C ILE A 23 -4.91 -6.18 -1.02
N GLN A 24 -4.32 -7.22 -1.60
CA GLN A 24 -5.03 -8.39 -2.11
C GLN A 24 -4.85 -9.52 -1.09
N PRO A 25 -5.76 -9.68 -0.13
CA PRO A 25 -5.63 -10.71 0.89
C PRO A 25 -5.80 -12.11 0.29
N SER A 26 -5.16 -13.12 0.89
CA SER A 26 -5.31 -14.51 0.45
C SER A 26 -6.66 -15.14 0.82
N ALA A 27 -7.36 -14.56 1.79
CA ALA A 27 -8.65 -15.00 2.31
C ALA A 27 -9.58 -13.79 2.54
N PRO A 28 -10.90 -14.00 2.71
CA PRO A 28 -11.82 -12.92 3.06
C PRO A 28 -11.41 -12.20 4.35
N VAL A 29 -11.56 -10.88 4.36
CA VAL A 29 -11.21 -10.00 5.50
C VAL A 29 -12.34 -9.04 5.81
N GLN A 30 -12.34 -8.49 7.03
CA GLN A 30 -13.31 -7.49 7.48
C GLN A 30 -12.64 -6.17 7.87
N ALA A 31 -13.37 -5.06 7.80
CA ALA A 31 -12.88 -3.77 8.28
C ALA A 31 -12.49 -3.84 9.77
N GLY A 32 -11.37 -3.22 10.13
CA GLY A 32 -10.75 -3.28 11.45
C GLY A 32 -9.89 -4.52 11.70
N GLN A 33 -9.91 -5.52 10.80
CA GLN A 33 -9.07 -6.70 10.94
C GLN A 33 -7.59 -6.38 10.71
N MET A 34 -6.73 -6.95 11.56
CA MET A 34 -5.29 -6.98 11.35
C MET A 34 -4.90 -8.19 10.50
N VAL A 35 -4.14 -7.93 9.44
CA VAL A 35 -3.70 -8.94 8.46
C VAL A 35 -2.18 -8.92 8.38
N ASP A 36 -1.55 -10.08 8.54
CA ASP A 36 -0.11 -10.22 8.42
C ASP A 36 0.32 -10.18 6.95
N ALA A 37 1.46 -9.54 6.68
CA ALA A 37 1.91 -9.33 5.31
C ALA A 37 2.09 -10.65 4.53
N ASP A 38 2.57 -11.71 5.16
CA ASP A 38 2.72 -13.04 4.54
C ASP A 38 1.40 -13.63 4.01
N THR A 39 0.26 -13.25 4.59
CA THR A 39 -1.07 -13.67 4.13
C THR A 39 -1.63 -12.83 2.97
N VAL A 40 -0.85 -11.86 2.46
CA VAL A 40 -1.28 -10.96 1.39
C VAL A 40 -0.56 -11.30 0.08
N ARG A 41 -1.34 -11.44 -0.99
CA ARG A 41 -0.85 -11.73 -2.35
C ARG A 41 -0.22 -10.51 -3.03
N ALA A 42 -0.78 -9.32 -2.82
CA ALA A 42 -0.25 -8.08 -3.37
C ALA A 42 -0.49 -6.90 -2.43
N VAL A 43 0.42 -5.93 -2.45
CA VAL A 43 0.30 -4.65 -1.74
C VAL A 43 0.61 -3.53 -2.74
N LEU A 44 -0.32 -2.60 -2.90
CA LEU A 44 -0.17 -1.42 -3.76
C LEU A 44 0.01 -0.19 -2.88
N TYR A 45 1.10 0.54 -3.10
CA TYR A 45 1.46 1.73 -2.34
C TYR A 45 1.22 2.99 -3.20
N PRO A 46 0.07 3.66 -3.07
CA PRO A 46 -0.24 4.85 -3.86
C PRO A 46 0.69 6.02 -3.53
N GLY A 47 1.17 6.12 -2.29
CA GLY A 47 2.07 7.19 -1.86
C GLY A 47 3.54 7.02 -2.28
N ARG A 48 3.92 5.85 -2.80
CA ARG A 48 5.31 5.56 -3.18
C ARG A 48 5.47 5.55 -4.68
N SER A 49 6.34 6.40 -5.20
CA SER A 49 6.76 6.34 -6.60
C SER A 49 7.47 5.02 -6.91
N CYS A 50 7.31 4.52 -8.14
CA CYS A 50 8.09 3.37 -8.56
C CYS A 50 9.56 3.74 -8.81
N SER A 51 10.47 2.85 -8.42
CA SER A 51 11.93 3.02 -8.57
C SER A 51 12.57 2.03 -9.55
N LEU A 52 11.78 1.18 -10.21
CA LEU A 52 12.31 0.23 -11.20
C LEU A 52 12.78 0.98 -12.46
N PRO A 53 13.82 0.48 -13.16
CA PRO A 53 14.36 1.11 -14.36
C PRO A 53 13.47 0.84 -15.58
N LEU A 54 12.23 1.31 -15.54
CA LEU A 54 11.26 1.23 -16.64
C LEU A 54 11.09 2.60 -17.32
N PRO A 55 10.85 2.66 -18.64
CA PRO A 55 10.67 3.92 -19.37
C PRO A 55 9.63 4.86 -18.77
N ASP A 56 8.55 4.30 -18.21
CA ASP A 56 7.39 5.04 -17.69
C ASP A 56 7.28 5.03 -16.15
N ALA A 57 8.33 4.59 -15.44
CA ALA A 57 8.28 4.41 -13.99
C ALA A 57 7.90 5.69 -13.21
N SER A 58 8.23 6.86 -13.75
CA SER A 58 7.91 8.17 -13.14
C SER A 58 6.42 8.45 -13.02
N ARG A 59 5.59 7.76 -13.81
CA ARG A 59 4.11 7.85 -13.78
C ARG A 59 3.48 6.70 -13.02
N MET A 60 4.28 5.88 -12.36
CA MET A 60 3.86 4.66 -11.70
C MET A 60 4.18 4.70 -10.20
N HIS A 61 3.51 3.81 -9.50
CA HIS A 61 3.58 3.65 -8.06
C HIS A 61 4.23 2.30 -7.71
N HIS A 62 4.71 2.18 -6.48
CA HIS A 62 5.33 0.96 -5.99
C HIS A 62 4.27 -0.08 -5.62
N ALA A 63 4.53 -1.33 -5.98
CA ALA A 63 3.79 -2.50 -5.56
C ALA A 63 4.74 -3.58 -5.05
N MET A 64 4.22 -4.44 -4.19
CA MET A 64 4.82 -5.71 -3.84
C MET A 64 3.86 -6.84 -4.19
N VAL A 65 4.33 -7.85 -4.91
CA VAL A 65 3.52 -9.00 -5.31
C VAL A 65 4.21 -10.29 -4.88
N SER A 66 3.44 -11.19 -4.26
CA SER A 66 3.88 -12.52 -3.87
C SER A 66 3.64 -13.50 -5.02
N THR A 67 4.71 -13.98 -5.66
CA THR A 67 4.65 -15.01 -6.71
C THR A 67 5.40 -16.25 -6.23
N SER A 68 4.72 -17.39 -6.15
CA SER A 68 5.33 -18.66 -5.70
C SER A 68 6.04 -18.56 -4.34
N GLY A 69 5.50 -17.78 -3.41
CA GLY A 69 6.07 -17.55 -2.07
C GLY A 69 7.19 -16.50 -2.01
N LEU A 70 7.63 -15.94 -3.14
CA LEU A 70 8.61 -14.87 -3.20
C LEU A 70 7.94 -13.52 -3.36
N ARG A 71 8.41 -12.53 -2.59
CA ARG A 71 7.97 -11.14 -2.70
C ARG A 71 8.81 -10.40 -3.72
N GLU A 72 8.16 -9.89 -4.75
CA GLU A 72 8.78 -9.14 -5.83
C GLU A 72 8.31 -7.68 -5.79
N ALA A 73 9.25 -6.74 -5.91
CA ALA A 73 8.94 -5.34 -6.14
C ALA A 73 8.47 -5.13 -7.59
N ARG A 74 7.35 -4.43 -7.76
CA ARG A 74 6.74 -4.13 -9.06
C ARG A 74 6.35 -2.66 -9.13
N CYS A 75 6.19 -2.14 -10.34
CA CYS A 75 5.48 -0.89 -10.57
C CYS A 75 4.01 -1.16 -10.84
N TRP A 76 3.11 -0.29 -10.44
CA TRP A 76 1.72 -0.29 -10.90
C TRP A 76 1.30 1.10 -11.33
N ALA A 77 0.38 1.17 -12.29
CA ALA A 77 -0.21 2.43 -12.72
C ALA A 77 -1.69 2.44 -12.36
N SER A 78 -2.28 3.64 -12.39
CA SER A 78 -3.72 3.84 -12.22
C SER A 78 -4.56 2.80 -12.98
N PRO A 79 -5.67 2.32 -12.40
CA PRO A 79 -6.51 1.29 -13.01
C PRO A 79 -6.92 1.61 -14.44
N LEU A 80 -6.90 0.58 -15.28
CA LEU A 80 -7.57 0.59 -16.57
C LEU A 80 -8.85 -0.25 -16.39
N GLY A 81 -9.97 0.42 -16.15
CA GLY A 81 -11.26 -0.23 -15.87
C GLY A 81 -11.25 -1.05 -14.57
N ASP A 82 -11.59 -2.34 -14.68
CA ASP A 82 -11.77 -3.25 -13.53
C ASP A 82 -10.48 -3.92 -13.05
N SER A 83 -9.33 -3.53 -13.58
CA SER A 83 -8.05 -4.14 -13.23
C SER A 83 -6.89 -3.16 -13.08
N ILE A 84 -5.93 -3.55 -12.26
CA ILE A 84 -4.66 -2.86 -12.04
C ILE A 84 -3.56 -3.64 -12.76
N THR A 85 -2.78 -2.96 -13.60
CA THR A 85 -1.59 -3.56 -14.20
C THR A 85 -0.38 -3.34 -13.30
N THR A 86 0.34 -4.43 -13.02
CA THR A 86 1.62 -4.45 -12.33
C THR A 86 2.72 -4.89 -13.28
N ILE A 87 3.91 -4.31 -13.18
CA ILE A 87 5.04 -4.52 -14.10
C ILE A 87 6.30 -4.83 -13.28
N SER A 88 6.97 -5.94 -13.57
CA SER A 88 8.24 -6.30 -12.91
C SER A 88 9.41 -5.50 -13.48
N ALA A 89 10.59 -5.65 -12.86
CA ALA A 89 11.83 -5.07 -13.37
C ALA A 89 12.21 -5.60 -14.76
N SER A 90 11.81 -6.83 -15.10
CA SER A 90 12.01 -7.43 -16.42
C SER A 90 10.98 -6.99 -17.46
N GLY A 91 10.02 -6.14 -17.08
CA GLY A 91 8.93 -5.70 -17.97
C GLY A 91 7.75 -6.66 -18.07
N ASN A 92 7.73 -7.76 -17.30
CA ASN A 92 6.61 -8.69 -17.30
C ASN A 92 5.40 -8.03 -16.65
N GLN A 93 4.24 -8.10 -17.33
CA GLN A 93 3.00 -7.51 -16.85
C GLN A 93 2.10 -8.58 -16.20
N SER A 94 1.39 -8.18 -15.16
CA SER A 94 0.34 -8.98 -14.53
C SER A 94 -0.84 -8.09 -14.17
N SER A 95 -2.05 -8.63 -14.34
CA SER A 95 -3.29 -7.92 -14.02
C SER A 95 -3.82 -8.39 -12.66
N LEU A 96 -4.21 -7.42 -11.83
CA LEU A 96 -4.86 -7.63 -10.54
C LEU A 96 -6.30 -7.14 -10.64
N PRO A 97 -7.31 -7.98 -10.35
CA PRO A 97 -8.71 -7.55 -10.36
C PRO A 97 -8.96 -6.56 -9.22
N ARG A 98 -9.54 -5.41 -9.56
CA ARG A 98 -9.82 -4.34 -8.58
C ARG A 98 -10.80 -4.79 -7.50
N SER A 99 -11.73 -5.69 -7.84
CA SER A 99 -12.70 -6.27 -6.91
C SER A 99 -12.05 -7.10 -5.79
N GLU A 100 -10.80 -7.52 -5.93
CA GLU A 100 -10.07 -8.26 -4.89
C GLU A 100 -9.17 -7.36 -4.03
N LEU A 101 -9.06 -6.08 -4.37
CA LEU A 101 -8.28 -5.11 -3.62
C LEU A 101 -9.11 -4.50 -2.51
N VAL A 102 -8.52 -4.45 -1.32
CA VAL A 102 -9.15 -3.90 -0.11
C VAL A 102 -8.28 -2.76 0.41
N PRO A 103 -8.84 -1.58 0.74
CA PRO A 103 -8.07 -0.51 1.34
C PRO A 103 -7.62 -0.93 2.74
N ALA A 104 -6.37 -0.61 3.05
CA ALA A 104 -5.75 -0.87 4.34
C ALA A 104 -4.80 0.26 4.71
N ARG A 105 -4.33 0.25 5.96
CA ARG A 105 -3.18 1.08 6.39
C ARG A 105 -2.07 0.20 6.93
N THR A 106 -0.82 0.59 6.70
CA THR A 106 0.33 -0.07 7.34
C THR A 106 0.25 0.12 8.85
N ALA A 107 0.50 -0.95 9.58
CA ALA A 107 0.62 -0.96 11.03
C ALA A 107 2.00 -1.49 11.46
N SER A 108 2.25 -1.52 12.77
CA SER A 108 3.49 -2.07 13.32
C SER A 108 3.69 -3.54 12.97
N GLY A 109 4.94 -3.95 12.74
CA GLY A 109 5.32 -5.36 12.63
C GLY A 109 4.93 -6.04 11.31
N LEU A 110 4.98 -5.33 10.17
CA LEU A 110 4.59 -5.86 8.85
C LEU A 110 3.13 -6.35 8.81
N ARG A 111 2.24 -5.57 9.41
CA ARG A 111 0.80 -5.85 9.41
C ARG A 111 0.05 -4.74 8.69
N PHE A 112 -1.14 -5.08 8.24
CA PHE A 112 -2.08 -4.16 7.61
C PHE A 112 -3.38 -4.18 8.40
N GLU A 113 -3.90 -2.99 8.70
CA GLU A 113 -5.25 -2.85 9.23
C GLU A 113 -6.20 -2.58 8.07
N VAL A 114 -7.20 -3.45 7.90
CA VAL A 114 -8.20 -3.33 6.84
C VAL A 114 -9.12 -2.16 7.14
N LEU A 115 -9.30 -1.24 6.19
CA LEU A 115 -10.10 -0.03 6.38
C LEU A 115 -11.53 -0.15 5.85
N GLY A 116 -11.78 -1.07 4.90
CA GLY A 116 -13.04 -1.10 4.17
C GLY A 116 -13.29 -2.39 3.41
N ALA A 117 -14.22 -2.32 2.45
CA ALA A 117 -14.66 -3.45 1.65
C ALA A 117 -13.83 -3.57 0.36
N PRO A 118 -13.80 -4.76 -0.27
CA PRO A 118 -13.15 -4.94 -1.57
C PRO A 118 -13.75 -4.04 -2.66
N GLY A 119 -12.94 -3.62 -3.63
CA GLY A 119 -13.39 -2.86 -4.82
C GLY A 119 -13.30 -1.33 -4.72
N GLN A 120 -12.95 -0.79 -3.55
CA GLN A 120 -12.70 0.66 -3.38
C GLN A 120 -11.42 1.06 -4.13
N SER A 121 -11.46 2.09 -5.01
CA SER A 121 -10.28 2.43 -5.83
C SER A 121 -9.16 3.05 -4.98
N PRO A 122 -7.89 2.80 -5.34
CA PRO A 122 -6.77 3.64 -4.93
C PRO A 122 -6.90 5.13 -5.24
N LEU A 123 -7.71 5.47 -6.24
CA LEU A 123 -7.91 6.84 -6.70
C LEU A 123 -9.23 7.47 -6.21
N ASP A 124 -10.07 6.72 -5.51
CA ASP A 124 -11.35 7.22 -5.00
C ASP A 124 -11.18 7.87 -3.61
N THR A 125 -9.97 7.80 -3.04
CA THR A 125 -9.64 8.42 -1.76
C THR A 125 -9.30 9.89 -2.03
N PRO A 126 -10.08 10.87 -1.54
CA PRO A 126 -9.71 12.27 -1.67
C PRO A 126 -8.38 12.49 -0.94
N SER A 127 -7.42 13.11 -1.63
CA SER A 127 -6.26 13.69 -0.99
C SER A 127 -6.75 14.65 0.10
N LEU A 128 -6.52 14.29 1.37
CA LEU A 128 -6.74 15.19 2.51
C LEU A 128 -5.72 16.32 2.48
#